data_AF-A0A1F5SYW7-F1
#
_entry.id   AF-A0A1F5SYW7-F1
#
_cell.length_a   1.000
_cell.length_b   1.000
_cell.length_c   1.000
_cell.angle_alpha   90.00
_cell.angle_beta   90.00
_cell.angle_gamma   90.00
#
_symmetry.space_group_name_H-M   'P 1'
#
loop_
_entity.id
_entity.type
_entity.pdbx_description
1 polymer ?
#
loop_
_entity_poly.entity_id
_entity_poly.type
_entity_poly.pdbx_seq_one_letter_code
_entity_poly.pdbx_strand_id
1 'polypeptide(L)'
;MPKTWIEIDKASLDSNLTTFRTHIGREVKLMAVIKSNGYGHGAPEIIEIAKKHADFFAVDSIDEAMDVKSLVGDVPIMILGYTLKANLKFVIENDFHQVVANLATLEQMKSIAEKLGKTAKVHLKIETGTSRQGIFISDLEKYLDLIRSSEYLDLAGVSTHFANIEDTTDSKFAMKQLALYQEAIRFIDNHGFTNYLKHSASSAATILYPETHFDLVRIGISLYGLWSAPQTLLSSRHFNKDFILKPVMSWKTIVAQIKDLPAGSYVSYGCTEKVEQKTKVAILPIGYRDGFDRKLSKIGEVLIHGKRCRVLGRVCMNMVIVDINHLNNVELEDEVVLLGKQGKEQITAEEIAAKIGTINYEVVTRINWSIVKKVL
;
A
#
# COMPACT_ATOMS: atom_id res chain seq x y z
N MET A 1 -4.69 -27.15 -7.19
CA MET A 1 -4.47 -25.69 -7.06
C MET A 1 -5.71 -25.05 -6.44
N PRO A 2 -5.61 -23.95 -5.67
CA PRO A 2 -6.80 -23.24 -5.19
C PRO A 2 -7.57 -22.64 -6.39
N LYS A 3 -8.90 -22.52 -6.27
CA LYS A 3 -9.76 -21.95 -7.32
C LYS A 3 -9.49 -20.46 -7.65
N THR A 4 -8.82 -19.76 -6.75
CA THR A 4 -8.33 -18.38 -6.94
C THR A 4 -7.02 -18.23 -6.19
N TRP A 5 -6.08 -17.50 -6.79
CA TRP A 5 -4.76 -17.26 -6.22
C TRP A 5 -4.19 -15.93 -6.71
N ILE A 6 -3.18 -15.47 -5.99
CA ILE A 6 -2.36 -14.32 -6.34
C ILE A 6 -0.96 -14.82 -6.70
N GLU A 7 -0.40 -14.27 -7.77
CA GLU A 7 1.00 -14.42 -8.14
C GLU A 7 1.75 -13.12 -7.81
N ILE A 8 2.89 -13.26 -7.14
CA ILE A 8 3.79 -12.17 -6.76
C ILE A 8 5.07 -12.32 -7.57
N ASP A 9 5.29 -11.40 -8.50
CA ASP A 9 6.49 -11.40 -9.35
C ASP A 9 7.68 -10.82 -8.58
N LYS A 10 8.61 -11.71 -8.20
CA LYS A 10 9.81 -11.34 -7.47
C LYS A 10 10.73 -10.42 -8.26
N ALA A 11 10.87 -10.65 -9.57
CA ALA A 11 11.73 -9.85 -10.42
C ALA A 11 11.19 -8.42 -10.58
N SER A 12 9.86 -8.26 -10.64
CA SER A 12 9.22 -6.94 -10.67
C SER A 12 9.43 -6.18 -9.37
N LEU A 13 9.26 -6.82 -8.21
CA LEU A 13 9.50 -6.18 -6.92
C LEU A 13 10.98 -5.81 -6.72
N ASP A 14 11.90 -6.71 -7.05
CA ASP A 14 13.34 -6.47 -6.98
C ASP A 14 13.78 -5.31 -7.90
N SER A 15 13.19 -5.26 -9.10
CA SER A 15 13.40 -4.17 -10.05
C SER A 15 12.89 -2.84 -9.48
N ASN A 16 11.70 -2.80 -8.90
CA ASN A 16 11.17 -1.56 -8.31
C ASN A 16 12.05 -1.06 -7.15
N LEU A 17 12.46 -1.96 -6.24
CA LEU A 17 13.37 -1.64 -5.14
C LEU A 17 14.70 -1.09 -5.65
N THR A 18 15.28 -1.73 -6.67
CA THR A 18 16.53 -1.28 -7.30
C THR A 18 16.37 0.09 -7.95
N THR A 19 15.24 0.35 -8.62
CA THR A 19 14.91 1.66 -9.18
C THR A 19 14.87 2.73 -8.08
N PHE A 20 14.17 2.48 -6.97
CA PHE A 20 14.14 3.42 -5.85
C PHE A 20 15.50 3.63 -5.21
N ARG A 21 16.28 2.56 -5.00
CA ARG A 21 17.65 2.67 -4.46
C ARG A 21 18.58 3.48 -5.36
N THR A 22 18.49 3.28 -6.67
CA THR A 22 19.26 4.08 -7.63
C THR A 22 18.81 5.54 -7.60
N HIS A 23 17.51 5.79 -7.46
CA HIS A 23 16.93 7.13 -7.49
C HIS A 23 17.27 7.99 -6.26
N ILE A 24 17.30 7.40 -5.06
CA ILE A 24 17.57 8.14 -3.81
C ILE A 24 19.05 8.15 -3.41
N GLY A 25 19.88 7.31 -4.04
CA GLY A 25 21.30 7.16 -3.69
C GLY A 25 21.53 6.30 -2.44
N ARG A 26 22.79 6.24 -1.99
CA ARG A 26 23.21 5.37 -0.86
C ARG A 26 23.08 6.02 0.52
N GLU A 27 23.09 7.34 0.58
CA GLU A 27 23.03 8.10 1.85
C GLU A 27 21.62 8.15 2.43
N VAL A 28 20.59 8.08 1.58
CA VAL A 28 19.19 8.13 1.98
C VAL A 28 18.68 6.72 2.28
N LYS A 29 18.12 6.54 3.47
CA LYS A 29 17.53 5.27 3.88
C LYS A 29 16.21 5.01 3.15
N LEU A 30 15.90 3.74 2.87
CA LEU A 30 14.62 3.31 2.28
C LEU A 30 13.80 2.54 3.30
N MET A 31 12.61 3.04 3.60
CA MET A 31 11.58 2.33 4.35
C MET A 31 10.58 1.68 3.39
N ALA A 32 10.50 0.35 3.42
CA ALA A 32 9.47 -0.40 2.72
C ALA A 32 8.18 -0.39 3.55
N VAL A 33 7.13 0.27 3.05
CA VAL A 33 5.84 0.34 3.73
C VAL A 33 5.00 -0.88 3.35
N ILE A 34 4.81 -1.77 4.31
CA ILE A 34 4.20 -3.10 4.16
C ILE A 34 2.90 -3.26 4.95
N LYS A 35 2.32 -2.16 5.43
CA LYS A 35 1.04 -2.17 6.12
C LYS A 35 -0.10 -2.75 5.29
N SER A 36 -1.16 -3.17 5.96
CA SER A 36 -2.34 -3.78 5.35
C SER A 36 -1.97 -5.01 4.53
N ASN A 37 -1.19 -5.92 5.13
CA ASN A 37 -0.68 -7.14 4.53
C ASN A 37 0.10 -6.91 3.21
N GLY A 38 1.05 -5.97 3.22
CA GLY A 38 1.81 -5.60 2.03
C GLY A 38 0.91 -5.02 0.94
N TYR A 39 -0.05 -4.15 1.29
CA TYR A 39 -1.04 -3.63 0.34
C TYR A 39 -1.82 -4.76 -0.38
N GLY A 40 -2.16 -5.83 0.35
CA GLY A 40 -2.81 -7.03 -0.19
C GLY A 40 -1.89 -8.04 -0.89
N HIS A 41 -0.60 -7.72 -1.09
CA HIS A 41 0.36 -8.59 -1.76
C HIS A 41 0.87 -9.74 -0.89
N GLY A 42 0.68 -9.66 0.44
CA GLY A 42 1.25 -10.59 1.39
C GLY A 42 2.50 -10.00 2.04
N ALA A 43 2.40 -9.56 3.29
CA ALA A 43 3.57 -9.00 3.99
C ALA A 43 4.75 -9.99 4.06
N PRO A 44 4.55 -11.29 4.37
CA PRO A 44 5.65 -12.27 4.36
C PRO A 44 6.37 -12.37 3.01
N GLU A 45 5.62 -12.49 1.92
CA GLU A 45 6.15 -12.61 0.56
C GLU A 45 6.95 -11.38 0.15
N ILE A 46 6.44 -10.19 0.52
CA ILE A 46 7.10 -8.91 0.21
C ILE A 46 8.38 -8.75 1.03
N ILE A 47 8.38 -9.10 2.31
CA ILE A 47 9.55 -9.02 3.18
C ILE A 47 10.68 -9.92 2.69
N GLU A 48 10.36 -11.14 2.26
CA GLU A 48 11.35 -12.10 1.76
C GLU A 48 12.26 -11.47 0.69
N ILE A 49 11.66 -10.66 -0.18
CA ILE A 49 12.31 -10.01 -1.31
C ILE A 49 12.89 -8.64 -0.91
N ALA A 50 12.15 -7.87 -0.11
CA ALA A 50 12.48 -6.49 0.22
C ALA A 50 13.58 -6.35 1.29
N LYS A 51 13.79 -7.35 2.16
CA LYS A 51 14.72 -7.25 3.30
C LYS A 51 16.17 -6.96 2.93
N LYS A 52 16.62 -7.38 1.73
CA LYS A 52 17.98 -7.06 1.23
C LYS A 52 18.13 -5.63 0.73
N HIS A 53 17.00 -4.93 0.54
CA HIS A 53 16.93 -3.59 -0.03
C HIS A 53 16.34 -2.57 0.92
N ALA A 54 15.77 -2.94 2.06
CA ALA A 54 15.09 -2.03 2.97
C ALA A 54 15.96 -1.77 4.21
N ASP A 55 16.08 -0.50 4.61
CA ASP A 55 16.73 -0.14 5.89
C ASP A 55 15.72 -0.09 7.03
N PHE A 56 14.44 0.01 6.70
CA PHE A 56 13.31 0.00 7.62
C PHE A 56 12.12 -0.71 6.98
N PHE A 57 11.28 -1.33 7.80
CA PHE A 57 9.92 -1.69 7.45
C PHE A 57 8.92 -0.81 8.17
N ALA A 58 7.78 -0.54 7.54
CA ALA A 58 6.69 0.17 8.21
C ALA A 58 5.36 -0.55 8.07
N VAL A 59 4.66 -0.63 9.20
CA VAL A 59 3.33 -1.24 9.37
C VAL A 59 2.37 -0.22 9.99
N ASP A 60 1.07 -0.52 10.01
CA ASP A 60 0.08 0.37 10.62
C ASP A 60 -0.07 0.11 12.12
N SER A 61 -0.04 -1.15 12.55
CA SER A 61 -0.39 -1.56 13.91
C SER A 61 0.67 -2.43 14.58
N ILE A 62 0.55 -2.56 15.91
CA ILE A 62 1.36 -3.49 16.70
C ILE A 62 1.11 -4.95 16.28
N ASP A 63 -0.11 -5.31 15.90
CA ASP A 63 -0.44 -6.67 15.46
C ASP A 63 0.33 -7.01 14.17
N GLU A 64 0.31 -6.11 13.18
CA GLU A 64 1.11 -6.26 11.97
C GLU A 64 2.61 -6.32 12.27
N ALA A 65 3.10 -5.51 13.22
CA ALA A 65 4.51 -5.52 13.62
C ALA A 65 4.92 -6.88 14.22
N MET A 66 4.07 -7.44 15.07
CA MET A 66 4.30 -8.74 15.71
C MET A 66 4.25 -9.87 14.68
N ASP A 67 3.29 -9.84 13.76
CA ASP A 67 3.13 -10.84 12.70
C ASP A 67 4.38 -10.95 11.81
N VAL A 68 5.07 -9.83 11.57
CA VAL A 68 6.21 -9.78 10.65
C VAL A 68 7.58 -9.75 11.34
N LYS A 69 7.63 -9.63 12.67
CA LYS A 69 8.88 -9.43 13.42
C LYS A 69 9.94 -10.48 13.11
N SER A 70 9.57 -11.75 13.09
CA SER A 70 10.51 -12.85 12.83
C SER A 70 10.99 -12.92 11.38
N LEU A 71 10.27 -12.26 10.45
CA LEU A 71 10.52 -12.31 9.02
C LEU A 71 11.50 -11.21 8.57
N VAL A 72 11.49 -10.06 9.24
CA VAL A 72 12.31 -8.89 8.88
C VAL A 72 13.78 -9.02 9.31
N GLY A 73 14.11 -9.97 10.18
CA GLY A 73 15.45 -10.10 10.76
C GLY A 73 15.80 -8.91 11.66
N ASP A 74 16.98 -8.32 11.44
CA ASP A 74 17.46 -7.17 12.22
C ASP A 74 17.00 -5.81 11.67
N VAL A 75 16.23 -5.80 10.57
CA VAL A 75 15.73 -4.55 9.97
C VAL A 75 14.66 -3.94 10.89
N PRO A 76 14.83 -2.68 11.35
CA PRO A 76 13.88 -2.06 12.27
C PRO A 76 12.46 -1.95 11.69
N ILE A 77 11.47 -2.13 12.56
CA ILE A 77 10.04 -1.94 12.22
C ILE A 77 9.54 -0.65 12.86
N MET A 78 8.87 0.17 12.04
CA MET A 78 8.16 1.37 12.47
C MET A 78 6.65 1.16 12.41
N ILE A 79 5.98 1.41 13.52
CA ILE A 79 4.52 1.46 13.62
C ILE A 79 4.09 2.90 13.32
N LEU A 80 3.41 3.08 12.18
CA LEU A 80 2.94 4.39 11.72
C LEU A 80 1.63 4.82 12.36
N GLY A 81 0.77 3.85 12.70
CA GLY A 81 -0.54 4.09 13.27
C GLY A 81 -0.53 4.19 14.79
N TYR A 82 -1.72 4.36 15.35
CA TYR A 82 -1.91 4.50 16.79
C TYR A 82 -1.84 3.14 17.48
N THR A 83 -0.97 3.03 18.49
CA THR A 83 -0.92 1.86 19.38
C THR A 83 -1.71 2.14 20.65
N LEU A 84 -2.63 1.24 21.00
CA LEU A 84 -3.37 1.31 22.26
C LEU A 84 -2.39 1.36 23.45
N LYS A 85 -2.69 2.18 24.47
CA LYS A 85 -1.84 2.32 25.66
C LYS A 85 -1.48 0.98 26.33
N ALA A 86 -2.41 0.03 26.35
CA ALA A 86 -2.21 -1.31 26.89
C ALA A 86 -1.12 -2.11 26.14
N ASN A 87 -0.90 -1.81 24.85
CA ASN A 87 0.01 -2.53 23.98
C ASN A 87 1.39 -1.83 23.84
N LEU A 88 1.57 -0.63 24.39
CA LEU A 88 2.84 0.10 24.33
C LEU A 88 3.99 -0.65 25.01
N LYS A 89 3.70 -1.54 25.97
CA LYS A 89 4.69 -2.46 26.55
C LYS A 89 5.32 -3.34 25.48
N PHE A 90 4.52 -3.90 24.58
CA PHE A 90 5.01 -4.75 23.50
C PHE A 90 5.85 -3.98 22.48
N VAL A 91 5.54 -2.71 22.22
CA VAL A 91 6.37 -1.84 21.37
C VAL A 91 7.80 -1.77 21.92
N ILE A 92 7.94 -1.46 23.20
CA ILE A 92 9.24 -1.25 23.85
C ILE A 92 9.98 -2.60 24.05
N GLU A 93 9.27 -3.65 24.47
CA GLU A 93 9.88 -4.97 24.68
C GLU A 93 10.48 -5.56 23.39
N ASN A 94 9.85 -5.26 22.25
CA ASN A 94 10.23 -5.76 20.93
C ASN A 94 11.11 -4.81 20.12
N ASP A 95 11.53 -3.68 20.69
CA ASP A 95 12.38 -2.67 20.05
C ASP A 95 11.78 -2.05 18.77
N PHE A 96 10.45 -1.90 18.74
CA PHE A 96 9.76 -1.24 17.63
C PHE A 96 9.85 0.29 17.75
N HIS A 97 9.97 0.95 16.60
CA HIS A 97 9.85 2.40 16.51
C HIS A 97 8.37 2.79 16.47
N GLN A 98 7.95 3.76 17.28
CA GLN A 98 6.56 4.22 17.33
C GLN A 98 6.45 5.66 16.86
N VAL A 99 5.58 5.91 15.88
CA VAL A 99 5.16 7.27 15.55
C VAL A 99 4.21 7.79 16.63
N VAL A 100 4.52 8.95 17.21
CA VAL A 100 3.75 9.57 18.29
C VAL A 100 3.24 10.93 17.85
N ALA A 101 1.94 11.16 18.07
CA ALA A 101 1.23 12.38 17.70
C ALA A 101 0.42 13.00 18.87
N ASN A 102 0.53 12.45 20.08
CA ASN A 102 -0.15 13.00 21.26
C ASN A 102 0.68 12.77 22.53
N LEU A 103 0.62 13.74 23.45
CA LEU A 103 1.45 13.78 24.65
C LEU A 103 1.15 12.62 25.61
N ALA A 104 -0.13 12.25 25.75
CA ALA A 104 -0.56 11.17 26.64
C ALA A 104 -0.02 9.78 26.23
N THR A 105 0.32 9.58 24.95
CA THR A 105 1.01 8.36 24.49
C THR A 105 2.48 8.41 24.87
N LEU A 106 3.14 9.57 24.68
CA LEU A 106 4.54 9.75 25.05
C LEU A 106 4.78 9.58 26.56
N GLU A 107 3.91 10.15 27.40
CA GLU A 107 3.95 9.99 28.86
C GLU A 107 3.80 8.53 29.28
N GLN A 108 2.87 7.80 28.63
CA GLN A 108 2.68 6.39 28.90
C GLN A 108 3.89 5.56 28.46
N MET A 109 4.47 5.87 27.30
CA MET A 109 5.70 5.22 26.82
C MET A 109 6.85 5.47 27.81
N LYS A 110 7.04 6.70 28.29
CA LYS A 110 8.03 7.04 29.32
C LYS A 110 7.87 6.15 30.56
N SER A 111 6.67 6.13 31.14
CA SER A 111 6.41 5.36 32.37
C SER A 111 6.66 3.86 32.20
N ILE A 112 6.32 3.30 31.04
CA ILE A 112 6.57 1.89 30.74
C ILE A 112 8.06 1.64 30.52
N ALA A 113 8.73 2.49 29.75
CA ALA A 113 10.16 2.38 29.43
C ALA A 113 11.03 2.40 30.70
N GLU A 114 10.74 3.31 31.63
CA GLU A 114 11.37 3.40 32.95
C GLU A 114 11.18 2.12 33.78
N LYS A 115 9.96 1.57 33.81
CA LYS A 115 9.67 0.32 34.53
C LYS A 115 10.37 -0.89 33.92
N LEU A 116 10.55 -0.90 32.61
CA LEU A 116 11.21 -1.99 31.88
C LEU A 116 12.74 -1.85 31.88
N GLY A 117 13.27 -0.67 32.22
CA GLY A 117 14.69 -0.36 32.04
C GLY A 117 15.12 -0.42 30.57
N LYS A 118 14.22 -0.10 29.63
CA LYS A 118 14.44 -0.18 28.18
C LYS A 118 14.09 1.14 27.52
N THR A 119 14.93 1.61 26.60
CA THR A 119 14.67 2.84 25.83
C THR A 119 13.53 2.64 24.82
N ALA A 120 12.58 3.55 24.80
CA ALA A 120 11.51 3.61 23.82
C ALA A 120 11.89 4.52 22.66
N LYS A 121 11.85 4.00 21.43
CA LYS A 121 12.19 4.72 20.21
C LYS A 121 10.98 5.46 19.65
N VAL A 122 11.01 6.79 19.72
CA VAL A 122 9.88 7.65 19.39
C VAL A 122 10.16 8.44 18.11
N HIS A 123 9.19 8.43 17.20
CA HIS A 123 9.17 9.31 16.04
C HIS A 123 8.06 10.36 16.20
N LEU A 124 8.41 11.64 16.38
CA LEU A 124 7.40 12.69 16.50
C LEU A 124 6.75 12.98 15.14
N LYS A 125 5.42 13.00 15.09
CA LYS A 125 4.67 13.36 13.89
C LYS A 125 4.33 14.84 13.92
N ILE A 126 4.82 15.61 12.95
CA ILE A 126 4.53 17.04 12.80
C ILE A 126 3.31 17.23 11.91
N GLU A 127 2.36 18.02 12.38
CA GLU A 127 1.24 18.48 11.57
C GLU A 127 1.68 19.66 10.70
N THR A 128 1.52 19.52 9.38
CA THR A 128 1.95 20.52 8.39
C THR A 128 0.84 20.92 7.43
N GLY A 129 -0.33 20.28 7.49
CA GLY A 129 -1.47 20.58 6.62
C GLY A 129 -2.32 19.37 6.20
N THR A 130 -2.02 18.15 6.66
CA THR A 130 -2.89 17.00 6.41
C THR A 130 -4.12 16.97 7.31
N SER A 131 -4.01 17.58 8.50
CA SER A 131 -5.04 17.57 9.55
C SER A 131 -5.54 16.16 9.90
N ARG A 132 -4.67 15.16 9.74
CA ARG A 132 -4.98 13.74 9.98
C ARG A 132 -4.41 13.26 11.30
N GLN A 133 -3.12 13.53 11.50
CA GLN A 133 -2.34 13.19 12.70
C GLN A 133 -1.12 14.11 12.73
N GLY A 134 -0.79 14.63 13.92
CA GLY A 134 0.46 15.32 14.13
C GLY A 134 0.39 16.34 15.25
N ILE A 135 1.55 16.90 15.55
CA ILE A 135 1.83 17.87 16.59
C ILE A 135 2.07 19.21 15.88
N PHE A 136 1.37 20.25 16.31
CA PHE A 136 1.65 21.61 15.87
C PHE A 136 2.97 22.10 16.46
N ILE A 137 3.70 22.94 15.73
CA ILE A 137 4.98 23.49 16.19
C ILE A 137 4.83 24.18 17.56
N SER A 138 3.70 24.88 17.77
CA SER A 138 3.35 25.55 19.03
C SER A 138 3.25 24.63 20.25
N ASP A 139 3.09 23.33 20.04
CA ASP A 139 3.01 22.34 21.12
C ASP A 139 4.30 21.51 21.26
N LEU A 140 5.27 21.64 20.34
CA LEU A 140 6.46 20.77 20.31
C LEU A 140 7.31 20.85 21.57
N GLU A 141 7.43 22.04 22.17
CA GLU A 141 8.23 22.26 23.38
C GLU A 141 7.87 21.25 24.49
N LYS A 142 6.57 21.00 24.70
CA LYS A 142 6.07 20.05 25.70
C LYS A 142 6.55 18.61 25.46
N TYR A 143 6.66 18.20 24.19
CA TYR A 143 7.14 16.87 23.83
C TYR A 143 8.65 16.77 24.02
N LEU A 144 9.39 17.80 23.60
CA LEU A 144 10.84 17.86 23.72
C LEU A 144 11.29 17.88 25.19
N ASP A 145 10.60 18.63 26.04
CA ASP A 145 10.87 18.64 27.49
C ASP A 145 10.65 17.27 28.12
N LEU A 146 9.58 16.57 27.73
CA LEU A 146 9.29 15.24 28.22
C LEU A 146 10.37 14.23 27.78
N ILE A 147 10.81 14.28 26.52
CA ILE A 147 11.90 13.44 26.02
C ILE A 147 13.20 13.75 26.76
N ARG A 148 13.56 15.04 26.91
CA ARG A 148 14.79 15.46 27.62
C ARG A 148 14.80 15.00 29.07
N SER A 149 13.63 14.91 29.70
CA SER A 149 13.49 14.53 31.11
C SER A 149 13.65 13.02 31.38
N SER A 150 13.91 12.18 30.38
CA SER A 150 14.02 10.72 30.55
C SER A 150 15.07 10.13 29.63
N GLU A 151 16.05 9.43 30.21
CA GLU A 151 17.02 8.63 29.44
C GLU A 151 16.38 7.41 28.74
N TYR A 152 15.15 7.07 29.11
CA TYR A 152 14.38 5.95 28.53
C TYR A 152 13.51 6.37 27.34
N LEU A 153 13.53 7.64 26.95
CA LEU A 153 12.91 8.11 25.71
C LEU A 153 13.99 8.53 24.71
N ASP A 154 14.01 7.87 23.55
CA ASP A 154 14.86 8.25 22.43
C ASP A 154 14.03 8.95 21.35
N LEU A 155 14.42 10.18 21.01
CA LEU A 155 13.90 10.84 19.81
C LEU A 155 14.57 10.23 18.58
N ALA A 156 14.10 9.06 18.17
CA ALA A 156 14.64 8.31 17.04
C ALA A 156 14.33 8.97 15.68
N GLY A 157 13.28 9.81 15.60
CA GLY A 157 13.02 10.58 14.39
C GLY A 157 11.89 11.59 14.47
N VAL A 158 11.71 12.32 13.38
CA VAL A 158 10.69 13.35 13.21
C VAL A 158 10.14 13.25 11.80
N SER A 159 8.82 13.22 11.66
CA SER A 159 8.17 12.98 10.37
C SER A 159 6.98 13.89 10.12
N THR A 160 6.63 14.06 8.85
CA THR A 160 5.31 14.60 8.47
C THR A 160 4.71 13.77 7.34
N HIS A 161 3.58 14.19 6.80
CA HIS A 161 2.99 13.59 5.60
C HIS A 161 2.40 14.69 4.72
N PHE A 162 2.51 14.53 3.41
CA PHE A 162 1.92 15.47 2.46
C PHE A 162 0.44 15.14 2.22
N ALA A 163 -0.37 16.16 1.95
CA ALA A 163 -1.79 16.01 1.70
C ALA A 163 -2.12 15.79 0.22
N ASN A 164 -1.43 16.48 -0.69
CA ASN A 164 -1.78 16.52 -2.11
C ASN A 164 -0.59 16.27 -3.05
N ILE A 165 0.59 15.90 -2.53
CA ILE A 165 1.82 15.82 -3.36
C ILE A 165 1.73 14.78 -4.49
N GLU A 166 0.78 13.85 -4.42
CA GLU A 166 0.63 12.74 -5.36
C GLU A 166 -0.39 13.00 -6.48
N ASP A 167 -1.48 13.72 -6.22
CA ASP A 167 -2.68 13.79 -7.07
C ASP A 167 -2.91 15.15 -7.73
N THR A 168 -1.95 16.08 -7.63
CA THR A 168 -1.97 17.36 -8.35
C THR A 168 -0.66 17.66 -9.08
N THR A 169 -0.74 18.52 -10.09
CA THR A 169 0.43 19.13 -10.74
C THR A 169 0.81 20.48 -10.11
N ASP A 170 -0.01 21.02 -9.19
CA ASP A 170 0.31 22.22 -8.42
C ASP A 170 0.98 21.87 -7.09
N SER A 171 2.29 22.09 -7.02
CA SER A 171 3.09 21.77 -5.83
C SER A 171 3.01 22.81 -4.71
N LYS A 172 2.31 23.95 -4.87
CA LYS A 172 2.33 25.06 -3.90
C LYS A 172 1.98 24.64 -2.47
N PHE A 173 0.92 23.84 -2.31
CA PHE A 173 0.52 23.39 -0.97
C PHE A 173 1.55 22.43 -0.36
N ALA A 174 2.04 21.46 -1.14
CA ALA A 174 3.09 20.56 -0.70
C ALA A 174 4.38 21.30 -0.30
N MET A 175 4.78 22.33 -1.06
CA MET A 175 5.93 23.17 -0.72
C MET A 175 5.71 23.98 0.56
N LYS A 176 4.49 24.46 0.82
CA LYS A 176 4.13 25.06 2.11
C LYS A 176 4.27 24.05 3.26
N GLN A 177 3.81 22.81 3.07
CA GLN A 177 3.98 21.75 4.08
C GLN A 177 5.47 21.45 4.34
N LEU A 178 6.29 21.42 3.28
CA LEU A 178 7.73 21.21 3.39
C LEU A 178 8.41 22.34 4.18
N ALA A 179 8.06 23.59 3.91
CA ALA A 179 8.59 24.74 4.65
C ALA A 179 8.26 24.68 6.16
N LEU A 180 7.01 24.30 6.50
CA LEU A 180 6.59 24.10 7.89
C LEU A 180 7.32 22.92 8.55
N TYR A 181 7.54 21.83 7.81
CA TYR A 181 8.34 20.71 8.32
C TYR A 181 9.77 21.14 8.64
N GLN A 182 10.42 21.87 7.73
CA GLN A 182 11.78 22.40 7.95
C GLN A 182 11.83 23.39 9.12
N GLU A 183 10.78 24.17 9.35
CA GLU A 183 10.64 25.03 10.54
C GLU A 183 10.59 24.21 11.83
N ALA A 184 9.78 23.14 11.86
CA ALA A 184 9.75 22.22 12.99
C ALA A 184 11.11 21.56 13.26
N ILE A 185 11.84 21.17 12.21
CA ILE A 185 13.19 20.64 12.33
C ILE A 185 14.14 21.67 12.96
N ARG A 186 14.15 22.92 12.47
CA ARG A 186 14.97 23.99 13.06
C ARG A 186 14.60 24.26 14.52
N PHE A 187 13.30 24.21 14.84
CA PHE A 187 12.83 24.35 16.22
C PHE A 187 13.43 23.24 17.10
N ILE A 188 13.34 21.97 16.69
CA ILE A 188 13.86 20.82 17.43
C ILE A 188 15.39 20.89 17.57
N ASP A 189 16.10 21.25 16.51
CA ASP A 189 17.56 21.41 16.50
C ASP A 189 18.00 22.50 17.51
N ASN A 190 17.30 23.63 17.55
CA ASN A 190 17.56 24.72 18.51
C ASN A 190 17.27 24.33 19.96
N HIS A 191 16.51 23.26 20.21
CA HIS A 191 16.25 22.71 21.55
C HIS A 191 17.26 21.63 21.97
N GLY A 192 18.34 21.46 21.18
CA GLY A 192 19.48 20.60 21.50
C GLY A 192 19.38 19.16 21.00
N PHE A 193 18.32 18.82 20.25
CA PHE A 193 18.20 17.50 19.64
C PHE A 193 18.79 17.55 18.24
N THR A 194 19.86 16.82 17.95
CA THR A 194 20.51 16.85 16.62
C THR A 194 20.72 15.46 16.01
N ASN A 195 20.48 14.39 16.76
CA ASN A 195 20.71 13.01 16.33
C ASN A 195 19.39 12.24 16.21
N TYR A 196 18.65 12.47 15.13
CA TYR A 196 17.36 11.84 14.87
C TYR A 196 17.09 11.77 13.36
N LEU A 197 16.31 10.79 12.91
CA LEU A 197 15.96 10.63 11.49
C LEU A 197 14.89 11.64 11.06
N LYS A 198 15.14 12.36 9.97
CA LYS A 198 14.19 13.27 9.32
C LYS A 198 13.57 12.54 8.12
N HIS A 199 12.24 12.42 8.08
CA HIS A 199 11.55 11.76 6.97
C HIS A 199 10.20 12.39 6.62
N SER A 200 10.05 12.81 5.37
CA SER A 200 8.80 13.42 4.87
C SER A 200 8.22 12.69 3.65
N ALA A 201 9.07 12.12 2.80
CA ALA A 201 8.67 11.60 1.50
C ALA A 201 7.83 10.31 1.58
N SER A 202 6.66 10.32 0.94
CA SER A 202 5.95 9.12 0.46
C SER A 202 6.47 8.74 -0.95
N SER A 203 5.85 7.74 -1.60
CA SER A 203 6.22 7.31 -2.96
C SER A 203 6.28 8.48 -3.96
N ALA A 204 5.21 9.26 -4.12
CA ALA A 204 5.18 10.38 -5.08
C ALA A 204 6.21 11.47 -4.75
N ALA A 205 6.33 11.83 -3.46
CA ALA A 205 7.31 12.79 -2.98
C ALA A 205 8.74 12.35 -3.32
N THR A 206 9.03 11.06 -3.13
CA THR A 206 10.34 10.47 -3.44
C THR A 206 10.64 10.58 -4.93
N ILE A 207 9.68 10.25 -5.79
CA ILE A 207 9.87 10.21 -7.25
C ILE A 207 10.08 11.62 -7.84
N LEU A 208 9.40 12.62 -7.28
CA LEU A 208 9.27 13.93 -7.92
C LEU A 208 10.06 15.05 -7.25
N TYR A 209 10.38 14.94 -5.95
CA TYR A 209 10.91 16.04 -5.15
C TYR A 209 12.10 15.58 -4.28
N PRO A 210 13.34 15.57 -4.81
CA PRO A 210 14.55 15.18 -4.09
C PRO A 210 14.75 15.90 -2.75
N GLU A 211 14.33 17.16 -2.64
CA GLU A 211 14.38 17.98 -1.42
C GLU A 211 13.53 17.43 -0.26
N THR A 212 12.66 16.45 -0.53
CA THR A 212 11.80 15.80 0.48
C THR A 212 12.41 14.52 1.05
N HIS A 213 13.55 14.06 0.51
CA HIS A 213 14.16 12.78 0.86
C HIS A 213 14.71 12.75 2.30
N PHE A 214 15.39 13.83 2.71
CA PHE A 214 16.06 13.93 4.00
C PHE A 214 16.89 12.66 4.31
N ASP A 215 16.72 12.05 5.48
CA ASP A 215 17.51 10.88 5.90
C ASP A 215 16.84 9.56 5.51
N LEU A 216 15.52 9.57 5.26
CA LEU A 216 14.71 8.37 5.08
C LEU A 216 13.44 8.64 4.24
N VAL A 217 13.25 7.85 3.18
CA VAL A 217 12.05 7.87 2.33
C VAL A 217 11.12 6.70 2.66
N ARG A 218 9.80 6.88 2.49
CA ARG A 218 8.79 5.85 2.80
C ARG A 218 8.05 5.43 1.53
N ILE A 219 8.41 4.26 1.02
CA ILE A 219 7.90 3.76 -0.26
C ILE A 219 6.77 2.76 0.00
N GLY A 220 5.55 3.17 -0.34
CA GLY A 220 4.33 2.36 -0.22
C GLY A 220 3.90 1.82 -1.57
N ILE A 221 2.79 2.32 -2.12
CA ILE A 221 2.13 1.77 -3.32
C ILE A 221 3.08 1.51 -4.51
N SER A 222 4.08 2.36 -4.70
CA SER A 222 5.02 2.27 -5.82
C SER A 222 6.08 1.19 -5.66
N LEU A 223 6.30 0.70 -4.44
CA LEU A 223 7.07 -0.52 -4.21
C LEU A 223 6.45 -1.70 -4.97
N TYR A 224 5.12 -1.73 -5.02
CA TYR A 224 4.31 -2.77 -5.67
C TYR A 224 4.10 -2.53 -7.17
N GLY A 225 4.79 -1.55 -7.74
CA GLY A 225 4.74 -1.25 -9.17
C GLY A 225 3.56 -0.41 -9.61
N LEU A 226 2.88 0.24 -8.66
CA LEU A 226 1.67 1.02 -8.86
C LEU A 226 1.93 2.51 -8.66
N TRP A 227 1.39 3.35 -9.52
CA TRP A 227 1.60 4.79 -9.44
C TRP A 227 0.66 5.41 -8.40
N SER A 228 1.14 6.31 -7.55
CA SER A 228 0.31 6.96 -6.52
C SER A 228 -0.90 7.68 -7.09
N ALA A 229 -0.74 8.34 -8.24
CA ALA A 229 -1.85 8.89 -9.02
C ALA A 229 -1.44 9.04 -10.50
N PRO A 230 -2.41 9.23 -11.42
CA PRO A 230 -2.12 9.55 -12.82
C PRO A 230 -1.21 10.78 -12.98
N GLN A 231 -1.39 11.80 -12.14
CA GLN A 231 -0.59 13.02 -12.12
C GLN A 231 0.87 12.72 -11.78
N THR A 232 1.12 11.84 -10.80
CA THR A 232 2.48 11.40 -10.46
C THR A 232 3.16 10.72 -11.65
N LEU A 233 2.46 9.83 -12.37
CA LEU A 233 2.98 9.16 -13.57
C LEU A 233 3.32 10.18 -14.68
N LEU A 234 2.41 11.11 -14.97
CA LEU A 234 2.61 12.13 -16.00
C LEU A 234 3.81 13.03 -15.67
N SER A 235 3.90 13.51 -14.44
CA SER A 235 5.03 14.33 -13.97
C SER A 235 6.34 13.54 -14.02
N SER A 236 6.35 12.29 -13.54
CA SER A 236 7.55 11.44 -13.55
C SER A 236 8.10 11.23 -14.96
N ARG A 237 7.24 10.96 -15.94
CA ARG A 237 7.66 10.82 -17.36
C ARG A 237 8.24 12.10 -17.96
N HIS A 238 7.92 13.26 -17.41
CA HIS A 238 8.51 14.52 -17.85
C HIS A 238 9.94 14.67 -17.30
N PHE A 239 10.16 14.32 -16.03
CA PHE A 239 11.46 14.49 -15.35
C PHE A 239 12.44 13.33 -15.58
N ASN A 240 11.96 12.09 -15.57
CA ASN A 240 12.78 10.89 -15.72
C ASN A 240 11.97 9.78 -16.43
N LYS A 241 12.16 9.67 -17.74
CA LYS A 241 11.48 8.67 -18.58
C LYS A 241 11.89 7.23 -18.26
N ASP A 242 13.04 7.04 -17.64
CA ASP A 242 13.58 5.73 -17.31
C ASP A 242 13.12 5.22 -15.94
N PHE A 243 12.39 6.05 -15.17
CA PHE A 243 11.74 5.63 -13.93
C PHE A 243 10.50 4.77 -14.26
N ILE A 244 10.72 3.46 -14.34
CA ILE A 244 9.68 2.49 -14.70
C ILE A 244 9.30 1.66 -13.48
N LEU A 245 8.00 1.70 -13.14
CA LEU A 245 7.39 0.82 -12.17
C LEU A 245 6.80 -0.41 -12.86
N LYS A 246 7.05 -1.59 -12.28
CA LYS A 246 6.57 -2.89 -12.77
C LYS A 246 5.57 -3.48 -11.78
N PRO A 247 4.27 -3.62 -12.15
CA PRO A 247 3.26 -4.22 -11.27
C PRO A 247 3.69 -5.59 -10.76
N VAL A 248 3.60 -5.79 -9.43
CA VAL A 248 4.10 -6.99 -8.76
C VAL A 248 3.04 -8.10 -8.69
N MET A 249 1.77 -7.74 -8.57
CA MET A 249 0.66 -8.69 -8.40
C MET A 249 -0.01 -9.05 -9.72
N SER A 250 -0.33 -10.34 -9.87
CA SER A 250 -1.42 -10.80 -10.73
C SER A 250 -2.44 -11.59 -9.90
N TRP A 251 -3.74 -11.31 -10.07
CA TRP A 251 -4.82 -12.02 -9.39
C TRP A 251 -5.61 -12.85 -10.39
N LYS A 252 -5.74 -14.15 -10.10
CA LYS A 252 -6.25 -15.15 -11.03
C LYS A 252 -7.33 -16.03 -10.42
N THR A 253 -8.14 -16.61 -11.29
CA THR A 253 -9.11 -17.65 -10.99
C THR A 253 -9.25 -18.60 -12.19
N ILE A 254 -10.28 -19.43 -12.17
CA ILE A 254 -10.56 -20.43 -13.20
C ILE A 254 -11.99 -20.33 -13.70
N VAL A 255 -12.26 -20.92 -14.87
CA VAL A 255 -13.64 -21.18 -15.33
C VAL A 255 -14.22 -22.35 -14.55
N ALA A 256 -15.32 -22.14 -13.81
CA ALA A 256 -15.98 -23.20 -13.02
C ALA A 256 -17.17 -23.85 -13.74
N GLN A 257 -17.82 -23.13 -14.64
CA GLN A 257 -18.91 -23.66 -15.45
C GLN A 257 -18.98 -22.90 -16.77
N ILE A 258 -19.37 -23.60 -17.83
CA ILE A 258 -19.71 -23.03 -19.14
C ILE A 258 -21.15 -23.40 -19.46
N LYS A 259 -21.94 -22.45 -19.99
CA LYS A 259 -23.29 -22.75 -20.47
C LYS A 259 -23.72 -21.80 -21.57
N ASP A 260 -24.63 -22.29 -22.42
CA ASP A 260 -25.36 -21.47 -23.37
C ASP A 260 -26.64 -20.92 -22.73
N LEU A 261 -26.80 -19.61 -22.74
CA LEU A 261 -28.04 -18.95 -22.37
C LEU A 261 -28.92 -18.79 -23.61
N PRO A 262 -30.20 -19.21 -23.58
CA PRO A 262 -31.17 -18.86 -24.62
C PRO A 262 -31.32 -17.34 -24.75
N ALA A 263 -31.68 -16.88 -25.96
CA ALA A 263 -32.09 -15.50 -26.18
C ALA A 263 -33.23 -15.11 -25.23
N GLY A 264 -33.13 -13.92 -24.66
CA GLY A 264 -34.06 -13.38 -23.68
C GLY A 264 -33.80 -13.76 -22.22
N SER A 265 -32.75 -14.54 -21.93
CA SER A 265 -32.43 -14.94 -20.54
C SER A 265 -31.93 -13.76 -19.71
N TYR A 266 -32.42 -13.64 -18.48
CA TYR A 266 -31.85 -12.71 -17.49
C TYR A 266 -30.60 -13.29 -16.85
N VAL A 267 -29.63 -12.43 -16.51
CA VAL A 267 -28.35 -12.83 -15.92
C VAL A 267 -28.18 -12.19 -14.54
N SER A 268 -27.86 -13.06 -13.57
CA SER A 268 -27.59 -12.70 -12.18
C SER A 268 -28.79 -12.06 -11.43
N TYR A 269 -28.56 -11.61 -10.20
CA TYR A 269 -29.59 -11.10 -9.31
C TYR A 269 -30.26 -9.83 -9.80
N GLY A 270 -31.57 -9.74 -9.57
CA GLY A 270 -32.37 -8.55 -9.86
C GLY A 270 -32.57 -8.26 -11.34
N CYS A 271 -32.28 -9.24 -12.22
CA CYS A 271 -32.56 -9.17 -13.64
C CYS A 271 -31.99 -7.90 -14.32
N THR A 272 -30.83 -7.43 -13.88
CA THR A 272 -30.23 -6.16 -14.35
C THR A 272 -29.56 -6.25 -15.72
N GLU A 273 -29.46 -7.46 -16.26
CA GLU A 273 -28.88 -7.78 -17.55
C GLU A 273 -29.74 -8.86 -18.20
N LYS A 274 -29.96 -8.72 -19.51
CA LYS A 274 -30.72 -9.67 -20.32
C LYS A 274 -29.94 -9.87 -21.61
N VAL A 275 -29.72 -11.13 -21.99
CA VAL A 275 -29.05 -11.43 -23.28
C VAL A 275 -30.10 -11.42 -24.39
N GLU A 276 -29.85 -10.70 -25.48
CA GLU A 276 -30.81 -10.56 -26.59
C GLU A 276 -30.71 -11.71 -27.61
N GLN A 277 -29.58 -12.41 -27.63
CA GLN A 277 -29.32 -13.56 -28.49
C GLN A 277 -28.87 -14.77 -27.66
N LYS A 278 -28.75 -15.93 -28.31
CA LYS A 278 -28.07 -17.07 -27.69
C LYS A 278 -26.64 -16.64 -27.35
N THR A 279 -26.28 -16.71 -26.07
CA THR A 279 -25.00 -16.20 -25.56
C THR A 279 -24.32 -17.28 -24.73
N LYS A 280 -23.09 -17.63 -25.11
CA LYS A 280 -22.23 -18.50 -24.30
C LYS A 280 -21.61 -17.71 -23.15
N VAL A 281 -21.72 -18.23 -21.93
CA VAL A 281 -21.20 -17.58 -20.72
C VAL A 281 -20.32 -18.54 -19.92
N ALA A 282 -19.37 -17.96 -19.19
CA ALA A 282 -18.59 -18.66 -18.17
C ALA A 282 -18.98 -18.15 -16.78
N ILE A 283 -19.00 -19.06 -15.80
CA ILE A 283 -19.17 -18.74 -14.38
C ILE A 283 -17.81 -18.89 -13.72
N LEU A 284 -17.36 -17.85 -13.03
CA LEU A 284 -16.09 -17.84 -12.31
C LEU A 284 -16.35 -17.92 -10.80
N PRO A 285 -15.57 -18.70 -10.04
CA PRO A 285 -15.85 -18.96 -8.63
C PRO A 285 -15.24 -17.89 -7.70
N ILE A 286 -15.43 -16.61 -8.07
CA ILE A 286 -14.96 -15.41 -7.35
C ILE A 286 -16.11 -14.41 -7.22
N GLY A 287 -16.09 -13.59 -6.17
CA GLY A 287 -17.04 -12.49 -6.04
C GLY A 287 -16.60 -11.41 -5.06
N TYR A 288 -17.55 -10.60 -4.59
CA TYR A 288 -17.24 -9.47 -3.73
C TYR A 288 -16.69 -9.88 -2.35
N ARG A 289 -16.88 -11.13 -1.89
CA ARG A 289 -16.21 -11.66 -0.69
C ARG A 289 -14.70 -11.73 -0.89
N ASP A 290 -14.28 -12.03 -2.11
CA ASP A 290 -12.87 -12.23 -2.48
C ASP A 290 -12.15 -10.91 -2.79
N GLY A 291 -12.91 -9.81 -2.89
CA GLY A 291 -12.41 -8.47 -3.22
C GLY A 291 -12.80 -7.98 -4.62
N PHE A 292 -13.52 -8.79 -5.41
CA PHE A 292 -13.98 -8.38 -6.74
C PHE A 292 -15.17 -7.44 -6.58
N ASP A 293 -14.90 -6.12 -6.62
CA ASP A 293 -15.86 -5.11 -6.13
C ASP A 293 -17.21 -5.21 -6.84
N ARG A 294 -18.30 -5.09 -6.07
CA ARG A 294 -19.66 -5.21 -6.59
C ARG A 294 -20.00 -4.14 -7.62
N LYS A 295 -19.34 -2.98 -7.59
CA LYS A 295 -19.47 -1.91 -8.61
C LYS A 295 -18.99 -2.34 -9.99
N LEU A 296 -18.21 -3.41 -10.11
CA LEU A 296 -17.83 -4.01 -11.40
C LEU A 296 -18.99 -4.76 -12.09
N SER A 297 -20.17 -4.80 -11.49
CA SER A 297 -21.39 -5.33 -12.14
C SER A 297 -21.61 -4.64 -13.50
N LYS A 298 -21.75 -5.44 -14.57
CA LYS A 298 -21.91 -5.02 -15.98
C LYS A 298 -20.74 -4.31 -16.65
N ILE A 299 -19.81 -3.72 -15.88
CA ILE A 299 -18.71 -2.88 -16.41
C ILE A 299 -17.31 -3.49 -16.20
N GLY A 300 -17.22 -4.48 -15.32
CA GLY A 300 -16.00 -5.23 -15.08
C GLY A 300 -15.65 -6.11 -16.26
N GLU A 301 -14.37 -6.42 -16.39
CA GLU A 301 -13.83 -7.31 -17.41
C GLU A 301 -12.84 -8.25 -16.75
N VAL A 302 -12.63 -9.41 -17.36
CA VAL A 302 -11.59 -10.38 -17.03
C VAL A 302 -10.86 -10.77 -18.31
N LEU A 303 -9.69 -11.41 -18.21
CA LEU A 303 -9.01 -11.98 -19.38
C LEU A 303 -9.13 -13.49 -19.40
N ILE A 304 -9.59 -14.04 -20.53
CA ILE A 304 -9.61 -15.47 -20.84
C ILE A 304 -8.98 -15.65 -22.22
N HIS A 305 -7.97 -16.51 -22.35
CA HIS A 305 -7.18 -16.70 -23.58
C HIS A 305 -6.65 -15.38 -24.20
N GLY A 306 -6.29 -14.42 -23.35
CA GLY A 306 -5.78 -13.11 -23.76
C GLY A 306 -6.82 -12.21 -24.42
N LYS A 307 -8.11 -12.43 -24.12
CA LYS A 307 -9.24 -11.63 -24.59
C LYS A 307 -10.08 -11.13 -23.43
N ARG A 308 -10.61 -9.91 -23.55
CA ARG A 308 -11.46 -9.28 -22.53
C ARG A 308 -12.87 -9.87 -22.56
N CYS A 309 -13.32 -10.38 -21.43
CA CYS A 309 -14.66 -10.92 -21.22
C CYS A 309 -15.40 -10.05 -20.21
N ARG A 310 -16.50 -9.42 -20.65
CA ARG A 310 -17.29 -8.51 -19.81
C ARG A 310 -18.11 -9.28 -18.78
N VAL A 311 -18.18 -8.76 -17.56
CA VAL A 311 -19.09 -9.23 -16.51
C VAL A 311 -20.54 -8.97 -16.93
N LEU A 312 -21.37 -10.01 -16.89
CA LEU A 312 -22.80 -9.94 -17.18
C LEU A 312 -23.61 -9.90 -15.88
N GLY A 313 -24.46 -8.89 -15.75
CA GLY A 313 -25.31 -8.71 -14.57
C GLY A 313 -24.51 -8.33 -13.31
N ARG A 314 -25.04 -8.72 -12.15
CA ARG A 314 -24.45 -8.39 -10.85
C ARG A 314 -23.32 -9.34 -10.47
N VAL A 315 -22.28 -8.78 -9.87
CA VAL A 315 -21.29 -9.54 -9.10
C VAL A 315 -21.97 -10.12 -7.86
N CYS A 316 -21.85 -11.44 -7.66
CA CYS A 316 -22.38 -12.15 -6.50
C CYS A 316 -21.31 -12.28 -5.40
N MET A 317 -21.66 -12.88 -4.27
CA MET A 317 -20.73 -13.04 -3.14
C MET A 317 -19.49 -13.84 -3.53
N ASN A 318 -19.67 -14.95 -4.26
CA ASN A 318 -18.62 -15.90 -4.60
C ASN A 318 -18.63 -16.32 -6.08
N MET A 319 -19.43 -15.65 -6.91
CA MET A 319 -19.51 -15.96 -8.34
C MET A 319 -19.68 -14.69 -9.18
N VAL A 320 -19.11 -14.72 -10.38
CA VAL A 320 -19.40 -13.77 -11.45
C VAL A 320 -19.68 -14.53 -12.73
N ILE A 321 -20.53 -13.95 -13.59
CA ILE A 321 -20.84 -14.48 -14.91
C ILE A 321 -20.19 -13.56 -15.91
N VAL A 322 -19.47 -14.12 -16.89
CA VAL A 322 -18.78 -13.36 -17.94
C VAL A 322 -19.19 -13.85 -19.31
N ASP A 323 -19.26 -12.90 -20.26
CA ASP A 323 -19.55 -13.19 -21.66
C ASP A 323 -18.32 -13.78 -22.36
N ILE A 324 -18.46 -14.99 -22.91
CA ILE A 324 -17.44 -15.68 -23.68
C ILE A 324 -17.93 -16.05 -25.08
N ASN A 325 -19.01 -15.42 -25.56
CA ASN A 325 -19.65 -15.78 -26.82
C ASN A 325 -18.74 -15.59 -28.04
N HIS A 326 -17.77 -14.69 -27.94
CA HIS A 326 -16.78 -14.41 -28.96
C HIS A 326 -15.53 -15.33 -28.87
N LEU A 327 -15.46 -16.21 -27.87
CA LEU A 327 -14.36 -17.14 -27.67
C LEU A 327 -14.71 -18.54 -28.16
N ASN A 328 -13.72 -19.17 -28.78
CA ASN A 328 -13.76 -20.59 -29.14
C ASN A 328 -12.95 -21.38 -28.12
N ASN A 329 -13.36 -22.63 -27.87
CA ASN A 329 -12.62 -23.61 -27.06
C ASN A 329 -12.25 -23.12 -25.64
N VAL A 330 -13.15 -22.41 -24.97
CA VAL A 330 -13.03 -22.23 -23.51
C VAL A 330 -13.40 -23.55 -22.85
N GLU A 331 -12.56 -24.02 -21.94
CA GLU A 331 -12.72 -25.27 -21.19
C GLU A 331 -12.92 -24.98 -19.70
N LEU A 332 -13.37 -26.00 -18.96
CA LEU A 332 -13.39 -25.90 -17.51
C LEU A 332 -11.97 -25.81 -16.98
N GLU A 333 -11.81 -25.04 -15.91
CA GLU A 333 -10.54 -24.80 -15.23
C GLU A 333 -9.54 -23.92 -16.00
N ASP A 334 -9.89 -23.41 -17.19
CA ASP A 334 -9.10 -22.42 -17.91
C ASP A 334 -8.75 -21.21 -17.02
N GLU A 335 -7.51 -20.76 -17.10
CA GLU A 335 -7.02 -19.62 -16.33
C GLU A 335 -7.72 -18.33 -16.74
N VAL A 336 -8.22 -17.62 -15.73
CA VAL A 336 -8.82 -16.30 -15.88
C VAL A 336 -8.02 -15.27 -15.07
N VAL A 337 -7.56 -14.21 -15.74
CA VAL A 337 -6.85 -13.09 -15.10
C VAL A 337 -7.86 -12.00 -14.73
N LEU A 338 -7.95 -11.70 -13.44
CA LEU A 338 -8.80 -10.65 -12.86
C LEU A 338 -8.05 -9.31 -12.77
N LEU A 339 -6.76 -9.38 -12.49
CA LEU A 339 -5.81 -8.26 -12.45
C LEU A 339 -4.46 -8.80 -12.91
N GLY A 340 -3.78 -8.12 -13.83
CA GLY A 340 -2.52 -8.57 -14.40
C GLY A 340 -2.58 -8.73 -15.92
N LYS A 341 -1.66 -9.53 -16.48
CA LYS A 341 -1.49 -9.71 -17.93
C LYS A 341 -1.90 -11.11 -18.38
N GLN A 342 -2.48 -11.22 -19.57
CA GLN A 342 -2.66 -12.49 -20.27
C GLN A 342 -2.48 -12.27 -21.77
N GLY A 343 -1.48 -12.92 -22.36
CA GLY A 343 -1.11 -12.65 -23.76
C GLY A 343 -0.68 -11.19 -23.96
N LYS A 344 -1.34 -10.49 -24.89
CA LYS A 344 -1.09 -9.07 -25.19
C LYS A 344 -1.98 -8.10 -24.39
N GLU A 345 -2.97 -8.62 -23.69
CA GLU A 345 -3.94 -7.83 -22.91
C GLU A 345 -3.50 -7.70 -21.44
N GLN A 346 -3.97 -6.64 -20.80
CA GLN A 346 -3.70 -6.35 -19.40
C GLN A 346 -4.90 -5.67 -18.75
N ILE A 347 -5.26 -6.09 -17.54
CA ILE A 347 -6.17 -5.37 -16.66
C ILE A 347 -5.35 -4.83 -15.49
N THR A 348 -5.29 -3.51 -15.36
CA THR A 348 -4.49 -2.83 -14.31
C THR A 348 -5.34 -2.50 -13.09
N ALA A 349 -4.69 -2.32 -11.93
CA ALA A 349 -5.36 -1.83 -10.73
C ALA A 349 -5.94 -0.43 -10.95
N GLU A 350 -5.24 0.43 -11.71
CA GLU A 350 -5.68 1.76 -12.10
C GLU A 350 -6.94 1.72 -12.98
N GLU A 351 -7.01 0.79 -13.94
CA GLU A 351 -8.20 0.61 -14.79
C GLU A 351 -9.42 0.18 -13.96
N ILE A 352 -9.25 -0.78 -13.05
CA ILE A 352 -10.32 -1.23 -12.15
C ILE A 352 -10.77 -0.06 -11.27
N ALA A 353 -9.81 0.68 -10.70
CA ALA A 353 -10.07 1.82 -9.82
C ALA A 353 -10.88 2.91 -10.53
N ALA A 354 -10.51 3.25 -11.77
CA ALA A 354 -11.22 4.21 -12.60
C ALA A 354 -12.67 3.77 -12.86
N LYS A 355 -12.92 2.48 -13.14
CA LYS A 355 -14.27 1.94 -13.38
C LYS A 355 -15.18 2.05 -12.16
N ILE A 356 -14.66 1.92 -10.94
CA ILE A 356 -15.47 1.90 -9.70
C ILE A 356 -15.41 3.21 -8.88
N GLY A 357 -14.70 4.22 -9.39
CA GLY A 357 -14.58 5.54 -8.78
C GLY A 357 -13.73 5.52 -7.50
N THR A 358 -12.55 4.91 -7.56
CA THR A 358 -11.59 4.86 -6.45
C THR A 358 -10.14 4.94 -6.95
N ILE A 359 -9.17 4.58 -6.10
CA ILE A 359 -7.73 4.53 -6.36
C ILE A 359 -7.18 3.09 -6.33
N ASN A 360 -6.06 2.85 -7.02
CA ASN A 360 -5.42 1.54 -7.09
C ASN A 360 -5.05 0.96 -5.70
N TYR A 361 -4.73 1.81 -4.72
CA TYR A 361 -4.54 1.43 -3.32
C TYR A 361 -5.72 0.61 -2.79
N GLU A 362 -6.96 1.07 -3.00
CA GLU A 362 -8.15 0.40 -2.51
C GLU A 362 -8.40 -0.92 -3.26
N VAL A 363 -8.14 -0.94 -4.57
CA VAL A 363 -8.29 -2.16 -5.39
C VAL A 363 -7.45 -3.31 -4.85
N VAL A 364 -6.15 -3.08 -4.62
CA VAL A 364 -5.25 -4.18 -4.17
C VAL A 364 -5.42 -4.51 -2.70
N THR A 365 -5.67 -3.52 -1.84
CA THR A 365 -5.85 -3.75 -0.39
C THR A 365 -7.16 -4.45 -0.04
N ARG A 366 -8.18 -4.36 -0.89
CA ARG A 366 -9.46 -5.06 -0.68
C ARG A 366 -9.46 -6.51 -1.14
N ILE A 367 -8.42 -6.96 -1.84
CA ILE A 367 -8.30 -8.38 -2.19
C ILE A 367 -8.19 -9.18 -0.90
N ASN A 368 -9.06 -10.16 -0.76
CA ASN A 368 -9.21 -10.87 0.50
C ASN A 368 -7.89 -11.52 0.92
N TRP A 369 -7.42 -11.21 2.14
CA TRP A 369 -6.11 -11.65 2.61
C TRP A 369 -5.93 -13.18 2.59
N SER A 370 -7.04 -13.93 2.71
CA SER A 370 -7.03 -15.40 2.74
C SER A 370 -6.73 -16.06 1.39
N ILE A 371 -6.74 -15.29 0.30
CA ILE A 371 -6.39 -15.81 -1.03
C ILE A 371 -4.90 -16.18 -1.03
N VAL A 372 -4.60 -17.42 -1.39
CA VAL A 372 -3.23 -17.94 -1.43
C VAL A 372 -2.36 -17.11 -2.37
N LYS A 373 -1.17 -16.77 -1.91
CA LYS A 373 -0.15 -16.07 -2.68
C LYS A 373 0.96 -17.05 -3.07
N LYS A 374 1.46 -16.90 -4.30
CA LYS A 374 2.59 -17.67 -4.82
C LYS A 374 3.64 -16.69 -5.32
N VAL A 375 4.86 -16.78 -4.80
CA VAL A 375 5.99 -16.03 -5.32
C VAL A 375 6.51 -16.75 -6.56
N LEU A 376 6.65 -16.01 -7.66
CA LEU A 376 7.18 -16.49 -8.94
C LEU A 376 8.63 -16.07 -9.17
#